data_AF-A0ABD3DYY1-F1
#
_entry.id   AF-A0ABD3DYY1-F1
#
_cell.length_a   1.000
_cell.length_b   1.000
_cell.length_c   1.000
_cell.angle_alpha   90.00
_cell.angle_beta   90.00
_cell.angle_gamma   90.00
#
_symmetry.space_group_name_H-M   'P 1'
#
loop_
_entity.id
_entity.type
_entity.pdbx_description
1 polymer ?
#
loop_
_entity_poly.entity_id
_entity_poly.type
_entity_poly.pdbx_seq_one_letter_code
_entity_poly.pdbx_strand_id
1 'polypeptide(L)'
;MENQTIATTTLIVLTLVIYSGGAAAAGDTNTQFIRTSCSATAYPTLCYSSLSSHATAIQQNPKILAHTALIVTLNTARSTSADMVRISRRAGLSALETGAMRDLLGFI
;
A
#
# COMPACT_ATOMS: atom_id res chain seq x y z
N MET A 1 -20.87 51.95 -0.52
CA MET A 1 -21.04 50.88 -1.52
C MET A 1 -19.79 50.00 -1.66
N GLU A 2 -18.58 50.50 -1.36
CA GLU A 2 -17.32 49.72 -1.44
C GLU A 2 -17.22 48.54 -0.46
N ASN A 3 -17.74 48.66 0.77
CA ASN A 3 -17.63 47.61 1.79
C ASN A 3 -18.38 46.31 1.41
N GLN A 4 -19.42 46.42 0.59
CA GLN A 4 -20.24 45.28 0.16
C GLN A 4 -19.59 44.51 -1.00
N THR A 5 -18.82 45.21 -1.84
CA THR A 5 -18.00 44.62 -2.91
C THR A 5 -16.77 43.89 -2.36
N ILE A 6 -16.19 44.39 -1.26
CA ILE A 6 -15.06 43.76 -0.56
C ILE A 6 -15.52 42.48 0.17
N ALA A 7 -16.67 42.51 0.83
CA ALA A 7 -17.24 41.34 1.52
C ALA A 7 -17.61 40.20 0.55
N THR A 8 -18.09 40.52 -0.65
CA THR A 8 -18.47 39.52 -1.66
C THR A 8 -17.25 38.91 -2.35
N THR A 9 -16.25 39.72 -2.69
CA THR A 9 -14.99 39.22 -3.28
C THR A 9 -14.21 38.32 -2.32
N THR A 10 -14.18 38.65 -1.03
CA THR A 10 -13.53 37.81 -0.01
C THR A 10 -14.22 36.46 0.18
N LEU A 11 -15.56 36.39 0.17
CA LEU A 11 -16.30 35.11 0.23
C LEU A 11 -16.02 34.21 -0.99
N ILE A 12 -15.94 34.80 -2.19
CA ILE A 12 -15.68 34.07 -3.44
C ILE A 12 -14.27 33.47 -3.43
N VAL A 13 -13.27 34.24 -2.97
CA VAL A 13 -11.89 33.74 -2.84
C VAL A 13 -11.82 32.59 -1.82
N LEU A 14 -12.50 32.71 -0.68
CA LEU A 14 -12.50 31.67 0.35
C LEU A 14 -13.11 30.35 -0.15
N THR A 15 -14.20 30.42 -0.92
CA THR A 15 -14.86 29.23 -1.49
C THR A 15 -14.01 28.57 -2.58
N LEU A 16 -13.30 29.33 -3.41
CA LEU A 16 -12.34 28.82 -4.40
C LEU A 16 -11.17 28.07 -3.74
N VAL A 17 -10.62 28.60 -2.65
CA VAL A 17 -9.52 27.97 -1.91
C VAL A 17 -9.95 26.62 -1.33
N ILE A 18 -11.16 26.54 -0.74
CA ILE A 18 -11.70 25.29 -0.20
C ILE A 18 -11.93 24.25 -1.32
N TYR A 19 -12.38 24.69 -2.50
CA TYR A 19 -12.66 23.79 -3.63
C TYR A 19 -11.41 23.21 -4.28
N SER A 20 -10.31 23.97 -4.32
CA SER A 20 -9.03 23.54 -4.89
C SER A 20 -8.22 22.56 -4.01
N GLY A 21 -8.58 22.39 -2.73
CA GLY A 21 -7.84 21.57 -1.77
C GLY A 21 -8.23 20.08 -1.68
N GLY A 22 -9.25 19.64 -2.42
CA GLY A 22 -9.89 18.33 -2.18
C GLY A 22 -9.11 17.09 -2.63
N ALA A 23 -8.17 17.21 -3.58
CA ALA A 23 -7.52 16.05 -4.19
C ALA A 23 -6.27 15.56 -3.44
N ALA A 24 -5.50 16.47 -2.83
CA ALA A 24 -4.29 16.11 -2.08
C ALA A 24 -4.62 15.54 -0.68
N ALA A 25 -5.67 16.07 -0.03
CA ALA A 25 -6.06 15.65 1.32
C ALA A 25 -6.50 14.19 1.40
N ALA A 26 -7.17 13.66 0.36
CA ALA A 26 -7.62 12.28 0.33
C ALA A 26 -6.46 11.26 0.21
N GLY A 27 -5.36 11.64 -0.46
CA GLY A 27 -4.16 10.80 -0.52
C GLY A 27 -3.44 10.72 0.83
N ASP A 28 -3.36 11.86 1.53
CA ASP A 28 -2.76 11.94 2.86
C ASP A 28 -3.56 11.18 3.91
N THR A 29 -4.89 11.28 3.93
CA THR A 29 -5.71 10.57 4.91
C THR A 29 -5.67 9.05 4.73
N ASN A 30 -5.60 8.57 3.49
CA ASN A 30 -5.48 7.15 3.18
C ASN A 30 -4.12 6.58 3.59
N THR A 31 -3.03 7.30 3.32
CA THR A 31 -1.68 6.87 3.71
C THR A 31 -1.46 6.98 5.23
N GLN A 32 -2.08 7.96 5.89
CA GLN A 32 -2.09 8.06 7.35
C GLN A 32 -2.84 6.89 8.00
N PHE A 33 -3.98 6.48 7.44
CA PHE A 33 -4.69 5.28 7.91
C PHE A 33 -3.83 4.02 7.83
N ILE A 34 -3.08 3.84 6.74
CA ILE A 34 -2.13 2.72 6.61
C ILE A 34 -1.03 2.83 7.65
N ARG A 35 -0.46 4.03 7.87
CA ARG A 35 0.60 4.24 8.85
C ARG A 35 0.16 3.84 10.26
N THR A 36 -1.04 4.26 10.67
CA THR A 36 -1.62 3.90 11.98
C THR A 36 -1.94 2.41 12.05
N SER A 37 -2.45 1.81 10.98
CA SER A 37 -2.73 0.36 10.97
C SER A 37 -1.43 -0.45 11.04
N CYS A 38 -0.39 -0.03 10.33
CA CYS A 38 0.91 -0.69 10.29
C CYS A 38 1.71 -0.53 11.59
N SER A 39 1.46 0.50 12.41
CA SER A 39 2.16 0.66 13.69
C SER A 39 1.82 -0.43 14.70
N ALA A 40 0.69 -1.13 14.52
CA ALA A 40 0.33 -2.29 15.33
C ALA A 40 0.99 -3.60 14.86
N THR A 41 1.76 -3.59 13.76
CA THR A 41 2.43 -4.77 13.22
C THR A 41 3.86 -4.90 13.74
N ALA A 42 4.42 -6.10 13.69
CA ALA A 42 5.81 -6.36 14.06
C ALA A 42 6.83 -5.67 13.12
N TYR A 43 6.44 -5.34 11.89
CA TYR A 43 7.29 -4.71 10.89
C TYR A 43 6.63 -3.48 10.26
N PRO A 44 6.55 -2.35 10.99
CA PRO A 44 5.81 -1.17 10.56
C PRO A 44 6.31 -0.58 9.23
N THR A 45 7.62 -0.53 9.05
CA THR A 45 8.25 0.03 7.84
C THR A 45 7.96 -0.83 6.60
N LEU A 46 8.08 -2.16 6.72
CA LEU A 46 7.77 -3.08 5.63
C LEU A 46 6.28 -3.03 5.29
N CYS A 47 5.41 -3.09 6.30
CA CYS A 47 3.96 -2.97 6.13
C CYS A 47 3.57 -1.70 5.35
N TYR A 48 4.11 -0.54 5.74
CA TYR A 48 3.82 0.72 5.07
C TYR A 48 4.35 0.72 3.63
N SER A 49 5.59 0.28 3.40
CA SER A 49 6.17 0.26 2.05
C SER A 49 5.36 -0.62 1.09
N SER A 50 4.91 -1.79 1.54
CA SER A 50 4.15 -2.75 0.74
C SER A 50 2.72 -2.28 0.42
N LEU A 51 2.10 -1.51 1.32
CA LEU A 51 0.69 -1.10 1.19
C LEU A 51 0.50 0.34 0.72
N SER A 52 1.52 1.20 0.81
CA SER A 52 1.43 2.63 0.45
C SER A 52 0.98 2.86 -0.99
N SER A 53 1.40 2.01 -1.93
CA SER A 53 0.98 2.06 -3.34
C SER A 53 -0.49 1.67 -3.55
N HIS A 54 -1.13 1.06 -2.55
CA HIS A 54 -2.53 0.63 -2.58
C HIS A 54 -3.43 1.54 -1.72
N ALA A 55 -2.92 2.67 -1.22
CA ALA A 55 -3.65 3.56 -0.33
C ALA A 55 -4.97 4.06 -0.91
N THR A 56 -5.00 4.37 -2.20
CA THR A 56 -6.20 4.82 -2.91
C THR A 56 -7.28 3.74 -3.02
N ALA A 57 -6.89 2.46 -3.07
CA ALA A 57 -7.81 1.32 -3.10
C ALA A 57 -8.31 0.94 -1.70
N ILE A 58 -7.50 1.17 -0.66
CA ILE A 58 -7.84 0.82 0.72
C ILE A 58 -8.88 1.77 1.32
N GLN A 59 -8.88 3.06 0.93
CA GLN A 59 -9.88 4.08 1.32
C GLN A 59 -10.25 4.08 2.82
N GLN A 60 -9.28 3.81 3.69
CA GLN A 60 -9.46 3.72 5.15
C GLN A 60 -10.35 2.56 5.65
N ASN A 61 -10.53 1.50 4.84
CA ASN A 61 -11.29 0.33 5.24
C ASN A 61 -10.36 -0.79 5.75
N PRO A 62 -10.47 -1.21 7.03
CA PRO A 62 -9.59 -2.23 7.60
C PRO A 62 -9.77 -3.62 6.96
N LYS A 63 -10.97 -3.96 6.47
CA LYS A 63 -11.21 -5.22 5.76
C LYS A 63 -10.50 -5.24 4.42
N ILE A 64 -10.58 -4.13 3.68
CA ILE A 64 -9.88 -3.98 2.40
C ILE A 64 -8.38 -3.97 2.64
N LEU A 65 -7.88 -3.29 3.67
CA LEU A 65 -6.46 -3.32 4.05
C LEU A 65 -5.97 -4.75 4.27
N ALA A 66 -6.68 -5.54 5.08
CA ALA A 66 -6.32 -6.93 5.35
C ALA A 66 -6.35 -7.80 4.08
N HIS A 67 -7.38 -7.63 3.25
CA HIS A 67 -7.52 -8.36 2.00
C HIS A 67 -6.41 -8.01 0.99
N THR A 68 -6.10 -6.72 0.85
CA THR A 68 -4.99 -6.24 0.03
C THR A 68 -3.65 -6.78 0.53
N ALA A 69 -3.42 -6.78 1.85
CA ALA A 69 -2.20 -7.35 2.43
C ALA A 69 -2.06 -8.86 2.13
N LEU A 70 -3.17 -9.62 2.20
CA LEU A 70 -3.19 -11.03 1.81
C LEU A 70 -2.84 -11.22 0.33
N ILE A 71 -3.44 -10.42 -0.56
CA ILE A 71 -3.15 -10.48 -2.00
C ILE A 71 -1.68 -10.15 -2.28
N VAL A 72 -1.15 -9.08 -1.68
CA VAL A 72 0.26 -8.70 -1.84
C VAL A 72 1.18 -9.82 -1.36
N THR A 73 0.86 -10.43 -0.22
CA THR A 73 1.63 -11.55 0.34
C THR A 73 1.59 -12.76 -0.60
N LEU A 74 0.42 -13.13 -1.10
CA LEU A 74 0.26 -14.25 -2.03
C LEU A 74 1.01 -14.02 -3.34
N ASN A 75 0.90 -12.83 -3.92
CA ASN A 75 1.63 -12.49 -5.14
C ASN A 75 3.14 -12.51 -4.92
N THR A 76 3.61 -11.98 -3.79
CA THR A 76 5.03 -11.99 -3.42
C THR A 76 5.53 -13.42 -3.21
N ALA A 77 4.75 -14.26 -2.51
CA ALA A 77 5.06 -15.67 -2.29
C ALA A 77 5.13 -16.45 -3.61
N ARG A 78 4.20 -16.19 -4.54
CA ARG A 78 4.19 -16.81 -5.87
C ARG A 78 5.35 -16.34 -6.75
N SER A 79 5.72 -15.07 -6.71
CA SER A 79 6.90 -14.57 -7.43
C SER A 79 8.16 -15.20 -6.87
N THR A 80 8.29 -15.20 -5.54
CA THR A 80 9.41 -15.83 -4.84
C THR A 80 9.50 -17.32 -5.14
N SER A 81 8.37 -18.02 -5.20
CA SER A 81 8.34 -19.44 -5.54
C SER A 81 8.84 -19.66 -6.97
N ALA A 82 8.38 -18.86 -7.94
CA ALA A 82 8.86 -18.94 -9.30
C ALA A 82 10.39 -18.70 -9.41
N ASP A 83 10.92 -17.75 -8.64
CA ASP A 83 12.35 -17.48 -8.58
C ASP A 83 13.13 -18.62 -7.91
N MET A 84 12.60 -19.20 -6.83
CA MET A 84 13.19 -20.37 -6.19
C MET A 84 13.19 -21.60 -7.09
N VAL A 85 12.12 -21.85 -7.88
CA VAL A 85 12.12 -22.92 -8.90
C VAL A 85 13.17 -22.64 -9.99
N ARG A 86 13.42 -21.36 -10.31
CA ARG A 86 14.47 -20.98 -11.26
C ARG A 86 15.86 -21.22 -10.67
N ILE A 87 16.05 -20.92 -9.39
CA ILE A 87 17.31 -21.13 -8.66
C ILE A 87 17.58 -22.63 -8.48
N SER A 88 16.57 -23.44 -8.13
CA SER A 88 16.69 -24.89 -7.95
C SER A 88 17.14 -25.63 -9.21
N ARG A 89 16.94 -25.03 -10.39
CA ARG A 89 17.37 -25.56 -11.69
C ARG A 89 18.77 -25.11 -12.11
N ARG A 90 19.40 -24.18 -11.40
CA ARG A 90 20.78 -23.75 -11.71
C ARG A 90 21.79 -24.77 -11.16
N ALA A 91 22.86 -25.00 -11.92
CA ALA A 91 23.97 -25.83 -11.47
C ALA A 91 24.67 -25.17 -10.26
N GLY A 92 24.89 -25.93 -9.19
CA GLY A 92 25.59 -25.45 -7.99
C GLY A 92 24.87 -25.69 -6.65
N LEU A 93 23.64 -26.20 -6.66
CA LEU A 93 22.92 -26.58 -5.45
C LEU A 93 23.14 -28.05 -5.09
N SER A 94 23.30 -28.32 -3.81
CA SER A 94 23.35 -29.68 -3.28
C SER A 94 21.98 -30.36 -3.37
N ALA A 95 21.97 -31.70 -3.28
CA ALA A 95 20.74 -32.49 -3.29
C ALA A 95 19.80 -32.12 -2.13
N LEU A 96 20.36 -31.76 -0.97
CA LEU A 96 19.61 -31.33 0.22
C LEU A 96 18.89 -30.01 -0.03
N GLU A 97 19.59 -29.01 -0.58
CA GLU A 97 19.02 -27.69 -0.88
C GLU A 97 17.92 -27.79 -1.94
N THR A 98 18.13 -28.62 -2.97
CA THR A 98 17.14 -28.86 -4.01
C THR A 98 15.90 -29.58 -3.47
N GLY A 99 16.08 -30.50 -2.52
CA GLY A 99 14.99 -31.19 -1.83
C GLY A 99 14.16 -30.22 -0.97
N ALA A 100 14.83 -29.43 -0.13
CA ALA A 100 14.18 -28.45 0.74
C ALA A 100 13.40 -27.39 -0.06
N MET A 101 13.97 -26.90 -1.16
CA MET A 101 13.26 -25.98 -2.05
C MET A 101 12.01 -26.63 -2.64
N ARG A 102 12.10 -27.87 -3.12
CA ARG A 102 10.96 -28.54 -3.77
C ARG A 102 9.80 -28.78 -2.81
N ASP A 103 10.10 -29.09 -1.55
CA ASP A 103 9.10 -29.31 -0.50
C ASP A 103 8.35 -28.01 -0.15
N LEU A 104 9.10 -26.91 0.07
CA LEU A 104 8.53 -25.58 0.29
C LEU A 104 7.69 -25.07 -0.89
N LEU A 105 8.13 -25.35 -2.11
CA LEU A 105 7.46 -24.90 -3.33
C LEU A 105 6.24 -25.74 -3.69
N GLY A 106 6.15 -26.98 -3.20
CA GLY A 106 4.97 -27.84 -3.41
C GLY A 106 3.72 -27.36 -2.68
N PHE A 107 3.88 -26.46 -1.70
CA PHE A 107 2.80 -25.96 -0.85
C PHE A 107 2.18 -24.62 -1.32
N ILE A 108 2.85 -23.88 -2.22
CA ILE A 108 2.46 -22.53 -2.70
C ILE A 108 1.77 -22.64 -4.06
#